data_AF-A0A7K0GQ12-F1
#
_entry.id   AF-A0A7K0GQ12-F1
#
_cell.length_a   1.000
_cell.length_b   1.000
_cell.length_c   1.000
_cell.angle_alpha   90.00
_cell.angle_beta   90.00
_cell.angle_gamma   90.00
#
_symmetry.space_group_name_H-M   'P 1'
#
loop_
_entity.id
_entity.type
_entity.pdbx_description
1 polymer ?
#
loop_
_entity_poly.entity_id
_entity_poly.type
_entity_poly.pdbx_seq_one_letter_code
_entity_poly.pdbx_strand_id
1 'polypeptide(L)'
;MNKSVSKRNVAGYEGYVSWLPEAVFEKIYEEIKPAHDGFCFGQALRRLALGDCVQRRGWNGKGMHLFLVHGNAVNQALYNYLDDPDNTKHNTSVRDAIYMLTADNQLVPWVASQDDLLAKDWVVVD
;
A
#
# COMPACT_ATOMS: atom_id res chain seq x y z
N MET A 1 4.39 4.63 20.24
CA MET A 1 5.36 3.52 20.42
C MET A 1 4.60 2.20 20.50
N ASN A 2 4.45 1.47 19.38
CA ASN A 2 3.87 0.13 19.39
C ASN A 2 4.90 -0.87 19.92
N LYS A 3 4.89 -1.13 21.22
CA LYS A 3 5.65 -2.25 21.82
C LYS A 3 4.81 -3.53 21.70
N SER A 4 4.73 -4.07 20.49
CA SER A 4 4.25 -5.43 20.23
C SER A 4 5.43 -6.30 19.81
N VAL A 5 6.51 -6.27 20.58
CA VAL A 5 7.57 -7.27 20.44
C VAL A 5 7.19 -8.40 21.38
N SER A 6 6.51 -9.41 20.83
CA SER A 6 6.16 -10.62 21.56
C SER A 6 7.41 -11.23 22.19
N LYS A 7 7.37 -11.50 23.49
CA LYS A 7 8.52 -12.02 24.25
C LYS A 7 8.86 -13.44 23.80
N ARG A 8 10.15 -13.80 23.86
CA ARG A 8 10.62 -15.17 23.62
C ARG A 8 9.93 -16.16 24.58
N ASN A 9 9.42 -17.25 24.02
CA ASN A 9 8.68 -18.28 24.74
C ASN A 9 9.23 -19.71 24.54
N VAL A 10 10.18 -19.92 23.62
CA VAL A 10 10.83 -21.22 23.38
C VAL A 10 12.35 -21.10 23.52
N ALA A 11 12.97 -22.10 24.15
CA ALA A 11 14.42 -22.15 24.29
C ALA A 11 15.09 -22.42 22.93
N GLY A 12 16.18 -21.71 22.61
CA GLY A 12 16.93 -21.88 21.37
C GLY A 12 16.43 -21.04 20.17
N TYR A 13 15.30 -20.35 20.30
CA TYR A 13 14.74 -19.50 19.23
C TYR A 13 14.74 -18.03 19.64
N GLU A 14 15.04 -17.14 18.69
CA GLU A 14 14.84 -15.71 18.86
C GLU A 14 13.39 -15.31 18.54
N GLY A 15 12.83 -14.38 19.31
CA GLY A 15 11.45 -13.94 19.15
C GLY A 15 10.39 -14.93 19.67
N TYR A 16 9.14 -14.66 19.33
CA TYR A 16 7.98 -15.44 19.75
C TYR A 16 7.69 -16.56 18.76
N VAL A 17 7.55 -17.78 19.26
CA VAL A 17 7.20 -18.97 18.47
C VAL A 17 5.74 -19.33 18.76
N SER A 18 4.94 -19.48 17.70
CA SER A 18 3.56 -19.98 17.78
C SER A 18 3.46 -21.28 17.01
N TRP A 19 2.76 -22.27 17.56
CA TRP A 19 2.49 -23.53 16.90
C TRP A 19 1.06 -23.50 16.37
N LEU A 20 0.90 -23.76 15.08
CA LEU A 20 -0.40 -23.93 14.45
C LEU A 20 -0.52 -25.36 13.94
N PRO A 21 -1.73 -25.96 13.95
CA PRO A 21 -1.97 -27.18 13.18
C PRO A 21 -1.52 -26.97 11.73
N GLU A 22 -0.88 -27.97 11.12
CA GLU A 22 -0.28 -27.88 9.78
C GLU A 22 -1.28 -27.33 8.73
N ALA A 23 -2.50 -27.88 8.70
CA ALA A 23 -3.54 -27.41 7.78
C ALA A 23 -3.91 -25.91 7.96
N VAL A 24 -3.80 -25.39 9.19
CA VAL A 24 -4.05 -23.97 9.50
C VAL A 24 -2.85 -23.12 9.09
N PHE A 25 -1.62 -23.60 9.39
CA PHE A 25 -0.39 -22.94 8.96
C PHE A 25 -0.33 -22.82 7.45
N GLU A 26 -0.48 -23.92 6.71
CA GLU A 26 -0.40 -23.94 5.24
C GLU A 26 -1.43 -23.01 4.60
N LYS A 27 -2.68 -23.02 5.09
CA LYS A 27 -3.71 -22.11 4.58
C LYS A 27 -3.34 -20.64 4.77
N ILE A 28 -2.94 -20.26 5.99
CA ILE A 28 -2.59 -18.87 6.30
C ILE A 28 -1.30 -18.48 5.57
N TYR A 29 -0.32 -19.37 5.56
CA TYR A 29 0.97 -19.15 4.93
C TYR A 29 0.78 -18.95 3.44
N GLU A 30 0.08 -19.81 2.71
CA GLU A 30 -0.18 -19.62 1.27
C GLU A 30 -1.02 -18.37 0.96
N GLU A 31 -1.85 -17.87 1.89
CA GLU A 31 -2.58 -16.60 1.75
C GLU A 31 -1.67 -15.37 1.91
N ILE A 32 -0.59 -15.46 2.71
CA ILE A 32 0.32 -14.34 3.03
C ILE A 32 1.72 -14.50 2.45
N LYS A 33 2.05 -15.67 1.90
CA LYS A 33 3.33 -15.98 1.30
C LYS A 33 3.47 -15.07 0.09
N PRO A 34 4.60 -14.39 -0.07
CA PRO A 34 4.92 -13.79 -1.34
C PRO A 34 4.79 -14.89 -2.39
N ALA A 35 3.94 -14.71 -3.40
CA ALA A 35 4.04 -15.53 -4.59
C ALA A 35 5.48 -15.41 -5.09
N HIS A 36 6.03 -16.48 -5.66
CA HIS A 36 7.44 -16.50 -6.09
C HIS A 36 7.81 -15.29 -6.98
N ASP A 37 6.78 -14.69 -7.61
CA ASP A 37 6.88 -13.53 -8.48
C ASP A 37 6.04 -12.31 -8.01
N GLY A 38 5.61 -12.20 -6.76
CA GLY A 38 4.87 -10.99 -6.34
C GLY A 38 4.09 -11.14 -5.05
N PHE A 39 3.20 -10.19 -4.80
CA PHE A 39 2.34 -10.18 -3.62
C PHE A 39 0.89 -9.83 -3.99
N CYS A 40 -0.04 -10.08 -3.08
CA CYS A 40 -1.47 -9.76 -3.29
C CYS A 40 -1.74 -8.26 -3.10
N PHE A 41 -2.89 -7.78 -3.56
CA PHE A 41 -3.27 -6.37 -3.42
C PHE A 41 -3.26 -5.88 -1.96
N GLY A 42 -3.69 -6.71 -1.01
CA GLY A 42 -3.65 -6.35 0.41
C GLY A 42 -2.22 -6.09 0.93
N GLN A 43 -1.22 -6.81 0.41
CA GLN A 43 0.19 -6.56 0.68
C GLN A 43 0.66 -5.29 -0.04
N ALA A 44 0.23 -5.06 -1.29
CA ALA A 44 0.52 -3.84 -2.04
C ALA A 44 0.05 -2.58 -1.30
N LEU A 45 -1.15 -2.59 -0.74
CA LEU A 45 -1.66 -1.51 0.11
C LEU A 45 -0.77 -1.25 1.34
N ARG A 46 -0.24 -2.30 1.97
CA ARG A 46 0.69 -2.15 3.10
C ARG A 46 2.01 -1.51 2.67
N ARG A 47 2.54 -1.89 1.50
CA ARG A 47 3.75 -1.27 0.92
C ARG A 47 3.51 0.21 0.60
N LEU A 48 2.39 0.54 -0.04
CA LEU A 48 1.97 1.92 -0.27
C LEU A 48 1.88 2.74 1.03
N ALA A 49 1.29 2.18 2.08
CA ALA A 49 1.21 2.83 3.39
C ALA A 49 2.57 3.04 4.07
N LEU A 50 3.60 2.27 3.67
CA LEU A 50 4.98 2.45 4.12
C LEU A 50 5.77 3.45 3.25
N GLY A 51 5.15 4.00 2.20
CA GLY A 51 5.75 4.95 1.27
C GLY A 51 6.44 4.32 0.06
N ASP A 52 6.35 3.00 -0.10
CA ASP A 52 6.87 2.35 -1.32
C ASP A 52 5.99 2.65 -2.52
N CYS A 53 6.60 2.60 -3.71
CA CYS A 53 5.87 2.54 -4.97
C CYS A 53 5.62 1.09 -5.35
N VAL A 54 4.45 0.77 -5.92
CA VAL A 54 4.12 -0.59 -6.36
C VAL A 54 3.56 -0.60 -7.77
N GLN A 55 3.77 -1.70 -8.49
CA GLN A 55 3.23 -1.90 -9.83
C GLN A 55 2.79 -3.34 -10.03
N ARG A 56 1.94 -3.58 -11.03
CA ARG A 56 1.71 -4.94 -11.53
C ARG A 56 2.77 -5.30 -12.56
N ARG A 57 3.26 -6.54 -12.55
CA ARG A 57 4.23 -7.02 -13.56
C ARG A 57 3.74 -6.88 -14.99
N GLY A 58 2.44 -7.08 -15.22
CA GLY A 58 1.82 -7.03 -16.54
C GLY A 58 1.45 -5.64 -17.04
N TRP A 59 1.77 -4.55 -16.33
CA TRP A 59 1.44 -3.21 -16.81
C TRP A 59 2.29 -2.82 -18.01
N ASN A 60 1.62 -2.49 -19.12
CA ASN A 60 2.22 -2.22 -20.44
C ASN A 60 2.86 -0.82 -20.56
N GLY A 61 3.50 -0.31 -19.51
CA GLY A 61 4.11 1.02 -19.51
C GLY A 61 5.48 1.04 -18.86
N LYS A 62 6.44 1.74 -19.50
CA LYS A 62 7.75 2.00 -18.89
C LYS A 62 7.55 2.90 -17.66
N GLY A 63 7.69 2.33 -16.46
CA GLY A 63 7.65 3.09 -15.20
C GLY A 63 6.26 3.39 -14.65
N MET A 64 5.20 2.71 -15.13
CA MET A 64 3.86 2.85 -14.54
C MET A 64 3.83 2.28 -13.13
N HIS A 65 3.43 3.08 -12.14
CA HIS A 65 3.35 2.64 -10.76
C HIS A 65 2.32 3.43 -9.95
N LEU A 66 1.92 2.82 -8.83
CA LEU A 66 1.11 3.44 -7.80
C LEU A 66 2.00 3.96 -6.68
N PHE A 67 1.56 5.06 -6.08
CA PHE A 67 2.13 5.60 -4.86
C PHE A 67 1.04 6.30 -4.06
N LEU A 68 1.25 6.43 -2.75
CA LEU A 68 0.33 7.13 -1.86
C LEU A 68 0.67 8.62 -1.84
N VAL A 69 -0.31 9.46 -2.18
CA VAL A 69 -0.21 10.92 -2.00
C VAL A 69 -0.87 11.27 -0.68
N HIS A 70 -0.10 11.90 0.21
CA HIS A 70 -0.65 12.45 1.45
C HIS A 70 -1.46 13.71 1.13
N GLY A 71 -2.67 13.80 1.69
CA GLY A 71 -3.58 14.91 1.40
C GLY A 71 -2.99 16.28 1.75
N ASN A 72 -2.13 16.33 2.79
CA ASN A 72 -1.43 17.55 3.17
C ASN A 72 -0.54 18.13 2.07
N ALA A 73 -0.03 17.31 1.16
CA ALA A 73 0.81 17.73 0.04
C ALA A 73 0.03 18.52 -1.02
N VAL A 74 -1.29 18.38 -1.07
CA VAL A 74 -2.16 19.01 -2.08
C VAL A 74 -3.19 19.98 -1.49
N ASN A 75 -3.27 20.10 -0.16
CA ASN A 75 -4.20 20.98 0.56
C ASN A 75 -4.23 22.41 -0.02
N GLN A 76 -3.06 23.05 -0.19
CA GLN A 76 -3.00 24.45 -0.60
C GLN A 76 -3.62 24.68 -1.99
N ALA A 77 -3.38 23.76 -2.94
CA ALA A 77 -3.96 23.87 -4.27
C ALA A 77 -5.50 23.83 -4.22
N LEU A 78 -6.05 22.96 -3.36
CA LEU A 78 -7.50 22.86 -3.17
C LEU A 78 -8.09 24.06 -2.41
N TYR A 79 -7.42 24.55 -1.37
CA TYR A 79 -7.83 25.74 -0.64
C TYR A 79 -7.89 26.98 -1.53
N ASN A 80 -6.88 27.14 -2.41
CA ASN A 80 -6.89 28.22 -3.40
C ASN A 80 -8.05 28.07 -4.41
N TYR A 81 -8.34 26.85 -4.87
CA TYR A 81 -9.47 26.59 -5.76
C TYR A 81 -10.82 26.92 -5.12
N LEU A 82 -10.96 26.69 -3.81
CA LEU A 82 -12.16 27.00 -3.02
C LEU A 82 -12.25 28.47 -2.58
N ASP A 83 -11.34 29.34 -3.01
CA ASP A 83 -11.23 30.74 -2.54
C ASP A 83 -11.13 30.85 -1.01
N ASP A 84 -10.37 29.95 -0.39
CA ASP A 84 -10.16 29.90 1.07
C ASP A 84 -8.71 29.48 1.40
N PRO A 85 -7.70 30.28 1.01
CA PRO A 85 -6.28 29.91 1.11
C PRO A 85 -5.81 29.58 2.53
N ASP A 86 -6.45 30.18 3.54
CA ASP A 86 -6.17 29.96 4.96
C ASP A 86 -7.09 28.90 5.60
N ASN A 87 -8.00 28.30 4.82
CA ASN A 87 -8.96 27.28 5.26
C ASN A 87 -9.81 27.72 6.47
N THR A 88 -10.19 29.00 6.51
CA THR A 88 -10.94 29.58 7.63
C THR A 88 -12.45 29.54 7.40
N LYS A 89 -12.90 29.47 6.15
CA LYS A 89 -14.32 29.42 5.77
C LYS A 89 -14.85 27.99 5.83
N HIS A 90 -14.11 27.04 5.27
CA HIS A 90 -14.57 25.67 5.09
C HIS A 90 -14.05 24.72 6.18
N ASN A 91 -12.87 24.99 6.75
CA ASN A 91 -12.23 24.13 7.76
C ASN A 91 -12.16 22.66 7.32
N THR A 92 -11.71 22.42 6.08
CA THR A 92 -11.63 21.10 5.45
C THR A 92 -10.21 20.57 5.45
N SER A 93 -10.02 19.28 5.16
CA SER A 93 -8.71 18.69 4.92
C SER A 93 -8.81 17.66 3.80
N VAL A 94 -7.76 17.54 2.99
CA VAL A 94 -7.71 16.55 1.92
C VAL A 94 -7.30 15.21 2.51
N ARG A 95 -7.95 14.13 2.06
CA ARG A 95 -7.61 12.76 2.45
C ARG A 95 -6.48 12.24 1.58
N ASP A 96 -5.68 11.34 2.16
CA ASP A 96 -4.69 10.57 1.42
C ASP A 96 -5.38 9.76 0.31
N ALA A 97 -4.73 9.68 -0.84
CA ALA A 97 -5.26 9.00 -2.02
C ALA A 97 -4.14 8.31 -2.79
N ILE A 98 -4.48 7.18 -3.41
CA ILE A 98 -3.54 6.49 -4.30
C ILE A 98 -3.57 7.20 -5.65
N TYR A 99 -2.40 7.52 -6.16
CA TYR A 99 -2.20 8.03 -7.51
C TYR A 99 -1.41 7.02 -8.33
N MET A 100 -1.61 7.10 -9.64
CA MET A 100 -0.85 6.37 -10.63
C MET A 100 -0.01 7.35 -11.45
N LEU A 101 1.26 7.02 -11.67
CA LEU A 101 2.02 7.54 -12.82
C LEU A 101 1.68 6.68 -14.04
N THR A 102 1.06 7.29 -15.06
CA THR A 102 0.68 6.59 -16.29
C THR A 102 1.87 6.42 -17.23
N ALA A 103 1.72 5.58 -18.28
CA ALA A 103 2.75 5.39 -19.30
C ALA A 103 3.09 6.69 -20.05
N ASP A 104 2.14 7.64 -20.10
CA ASP A 104 2.29 8.95 -20.72
C ASP A 104 2.85 10.01 -19.75
N ASN A 105 3.41 9.57 -18.61
CA ASN A 105 3.99 10.43 -17.58
C ASN A 105 3.00 11.44 -17.00
N GLN A 106 1.75 11.01 -16.79
CA GLN A 106 0.70 11.80 -16.15
C GLN A 106 0.37 11.24 -14.77
N LEU A 107 0.01 12.11 -13.83
CA LEU A 107 -0.47 11.72 -12.51
C LEU A 107 -1.99 11.71 -12.49
N VAL A 108 -2.58 10.57 -12.18
CA VAL A 108 -4.04 10.42 -12.10
C VAL A 108 -4.44 9.79 -10.76
N PRO A 109 -5.54 10.26 -10.14
CA PRO A 109 -6.15 9.54 -9.02
C PRO A 109 -6.50 8.13 -9.48
N TRP A 110 -6.13 7.13 -8.70
CA TRP A 110 -6.29 5.73 -9.08
C TRP A 110 -7.37 5.03 -8.26
N VAL A 111 -8.18 4.23 -8.96
CA VAL A 111 -9.22 3.39 -8.36
C VAL A 111 -8.95 1.96 -8.79
N ALA A 112 -8.87 1.05 -7.82
CA ALA A 112 -8.64 -0.36 -8.09
C ALA A 112 -9.85 -0.98 -8.82
N SER A 113 -9.59 -1.64 -9.95
CA SER A 113 -10.56 -2.52 -10.58
C SER A 113 -10.66 -3.85 -9.83
N GLN A 114 -11.70 -4.66 -10.10
CA GLN A 114 -11.81 -6.00 -9.52
C GLN A 114 -10.61 -6.89 -9.88
N ASP A 115 -10.08 -6.73 -11.10
CA ASP A 115 -8.89 -7.46 -11.54
C ASP A 115 -7.65 -7.05 -10.73
N ASP A 116 -7.53 -5.77 -10.39
CA ASP A 116 -6.44 -5.26 -9.54
C ASP A 116 -6.52 -5.81 -8.11
N LEU A 117 -7.74 -5.85 -7.55
CA LEU A 117 -8.00 -6.35 -6.20
C LEU A 117 -7.69 -7.86 -6.09
N LEU A 118 -7.95 -8.63 -7.15
CA LEU A 118 -7.72 -10.07 -7.20
C LEU A 118 -6.32 -10.47 -7.69
N ALA A 119 -5.54 -9.50 -8.19
CA ALA A 119 -4.20 -9.72 -8.70
C ALA A 119 -3.20 -10.12 -7.60
N LYS A 120 -2.25 -10.97 -8.01
CA LYS A 120 -1.18 -11.53 -7.16
C LYS A 120 0.23 -11.28 -7.72
N ASP A 121 0.32 -10.44 -8.76
CA ASP A 121 1.55 -10.08 -9.47
C ASP A 121 2.01 -8.66 -9.12
N TRP A 122 1.63 -8.15 -7.95
CA TRP A 122 2.11 -6.87 -7.46
C TRP A 122 3.57 -6.98 -7.01
N VAL A 123 4.36 -5.96 -7.30
CA VAL A 123 5.77 -5.84 -6.92
C VAL A 123 6.08 -4.42 -6.46
N VAL A 124 7.11 -4.25 -5.64
CA VAL A 124 7.67 -2.92 -5.33
C VAL A 124 8.47 -2.45 -6.55
N VAL A 125 8.43 -1.16 -6.83
CA VAL A 125 9.28 -0.52 -7.84
C VAL A 125 10.65 -0.24 -7.21
N ASP A 126 11.72 -0.64 -7.90
CA ASP A 126 13.12 -0.38 -7.49
C ASP A 126 13.51 1.11 -7.60
#